data_AF-A0A929YA62-F1
#
_entry.id   AF-A0A929YA62-F1
#
_cell.length_a   1.000
_cell.length_b   1.000
_cell.length_c   1.000
_cell.angle_alpha   90.00
_cell.angle_beta   90.00
_cell.angle_gamma   90.00
#
_symmetry.space_group_name_H-M   'P 1'
#
loop_
_entity.id
_entity.type
_entity.pdbx_description
1 polymer ?
#
loop_
_entity_poly.entity_id
_entity_poly.type
_entity_poly.pdbx_seq_one_letter_code
_entity_poly.pdbx_strand_id
1 'polypeptide(L)'
;TREKQPEEGRQTRAMQPDGIFSQKEKPAEPSVQAAEEEVQLDPRLLRFLDANRMEEKMEILDSMQGDVTDEMIDIMAISLDTEIVSGEASERIAALRETIQMRLRFESSRLRE
;
A
#
# COMPACT_ATOMS: atom_id res chain seq x y z
N THR A 1 -1.89 49.58 -55.95
CA THR A 1 -2.76 50.58 -55.29
C THR A 1 -2.28 50.73 -53.86
N ARG A 2 -1.96 51.95 -53.44
CA ARG A 2 -1.58 52.36 -52.09
C ARG A 2 -2.85 52.59 -51.29
N GLU A 3 -3.01 52.01 -50.08
CA GLU A 3 -3.67 52.57 -48.88
C GLU A 3 -3.23 51.69 -47.67
N LYS A 4 -2.45 52.18 -46.69
CA LYS A 4 -2.78 53.06 -45.55
C LYS A 4 -3.77 52.43 -44.54
N GLN A 5 -3.28 51.91 -43.40
CA GLN A 5 -3.28 52.61 -42.09
C GLN A 5 -2.90 51.70 -40.89
N PRO A 6 -2.41 52.29 -39.77
CA PRO A 6 -1.88 51.64 -38.56
C PRO A 6 -2.89 51.69 -37.39
N GLU A 7 -2.68 50.92 -36.31
CA GLU A 7 -3.17 51.31 -34.97
C GLU A 7 -2.26 50.77 -33.84
N GLU A 8 -1.77 51.72 -33.04
CA GLU A 8 -1.16 51.51 -31.73
C GLU A 8 -2.23 51.11 -30.71
N GLY A 9 -1.88 50.22 -29.80
CA GLY A 9 -2.74 49.83 -28.68
C GLY A 9 -1.91 49.39 -27.48
N ARG A 10 -1.17 50.33 -26.88
CA ARG A 10 -0.52 50.15 -25.58
C ARG A 10 -1.59 49.98 -24.50
N GLN A 11 -1.61 48.84 -23.82
CA GLN A 11 -2.14 48.77 -22.45
C GLN A 11 -1.49 47.62 -21.68
N THR A 12 -0.35 47.93 -21.08
CA THR A 12 0.21 47.20 -19.94
C THR A 12 -0.71 47.45 -18.74
N ARG A 13 -1.45 46.44 -18.28
CA ARG A 13 -2.12 46.46 -16.98
C ARG A 13 -1.45 45.46 -16.06
N ALA A 14 -0.82 46.01 -15.02
CA ALA A 14 -0.21 45.29 -13.92
C ALA A 14 -1.26 44.84 -12.88
N MET A 15 -0.82 43.90 -12.03
CA MET A 15 -1.38 43.51 -10.71
C MET A 15 -2.60 42.56 -10.80
N GLN A 16 -2.62 41.37 -10.21
CA GLN A 16 -2.13 40.95 -8.88
C GLN A 16 -1.79 39.45 -8.82
N PRO A 17 -0.85 39.02 -7.95
CA PRO A 17 -0.74 37.64 -7.46
C PRO A 17 -1.53 37.45 -6.15
N ASP A 18 -1.51 36.21 -5.63
CA ASP A 18 -1.91 35.75 -4.28
C ASP A 18 -3.28 35.07 -4.13
N GLY A 19 -3.22 33.80 -3.67
CA GLY A 19 -4.36 32.96 -3.31
C GLY A 19 -4.23 31.51 -3.81
N ILE A 20 -3.20 30.75 -3.41
CA ILE A 20 -3.20 29.85 -2.24
C ILE A 20 -4.04 28.57 -2.45
N PHE A 21 -3.30 27.46 -2.52
CA PHE A 21 -3.63 26.09 -2.09
C PHE A 21 -4.88 25.40 -2.65
N SER A 22 -4.66 24.34 -3.41
CA SER A 22 -4.97 23.02 -2.86
C SER A 22 -4.08 21.96 -3.50
N GLN A 23 -3.11 21.53 -2.70
CA GLN A 23 -2.27 20.36 -2.95
C GLN A 23 -3.16 19.12 -3.07
N LYS A 24 -2.91 18.33 -4.11
CA LYS A 24 -3.05 16.87 -4.03
C LYS A 24 -2.02 16.22 -4.93
N GLU A 25 -0.78 16.64 -4.78
CA GLU A 25 0.36 15.79 -5.13
C GLU A 25 0.41 14.70 -4.07
N LYS A 26 0.01 13.50 -4.48
CA LYS A 26 0.27 12.26 -3.77
C LYS A 26 1.80 12.07 -3.84
N PRO A 27 2.57 12.15 -2.76
CA PRO A 27 3.99 11.85 -2.83
C PRO A 27 4.11 10.35 -3.05
N ALA A 28 4.58 9.96 -4.24
CA ALA A 28 5.23 8.68 -4.42
C ALA A 28 6.55 8.78 -3.65
N GLU A 29 6.67 7.96 -2.61
CA GLU A 29 7.85 7.90 -1.75
C GLU A 29 9.12 7.54 -2.54
N PRO A 30 10.28 8.02 -2.08
CA PRO A 30 11.50 8.06 -2.86
C PRO A 30 12.17 6.69 -2.97
N SER A 31 12.74 6.45 -4.16
CA SER A 31 13.76 5.44 -4.42
C SER A 31 14.91 5.58 -3.42
N VAL A 32 15.04 4.61 -2.52
CA VAL A 32 16.27 4.35 -1.79
C VAL A 32 17.04 3.27 -2.53
N GLN A 33 18.11 3.67 -3.20
CA GLN A 33 19.13 2.76 -3.72
C GLN A 33 20.11 2.50 -2.57
N ALA A 34 19.87 1.44 -1.80
CA ALA A 34 20.87 0.83 -0.95
C ALA A 34 21.19 -0.54 -1.57
N ALA A 35 22.36 -0.66 -2.16
CA ALA A 35 22.93 -1.95 -2.57
C ALA A 35 23.43 -2.67 -1.31
N GLU A 36 22.49 -3.03 -0.46
CA GLU A 36 22.60 -4.19 0.41
C GLU A 36 21.89 -5.30 -0.37
N GLU A 37 22.27 -6.56 -0.20
CA GLU A 37 21.48 -7.68 -0.71
C GLU A 37 20.21 -7.74 0.15
N GLU A 38 19.40 -6.68 0.10
CA GLU A 38 18.09 -6.58 0.72
C GLU A 38 17.30 -7.69 0.07
N VAL A 39 17.09 -8.77 0.82
CA VAL A 39 16.07 -9.76 0.52
C VAL A 39 14.85 -8.96 0.11
N GLN A 40 14.54 -8.96 -1.20
CA GLN A 40 13.50 -8.13 -1.77
C GLN A 40 12.15 -8.77 -1.36
N LEU A 41 11.81 -8.62 -0.09
CA LEU A 41 10.55 -9.09 0.47
C LEU A 41 9.44 -8.30 -0.22
N ASP A 42 8.38 -9.00 -0.62
CA ASP A 42 7.25 -8.36 -1.30
C ASP A 42 6.72 -7.23 -0.39
N PRO A 43 6.54 -5.99 -0.90
CA PRO A 43 6.00 -4.88 -0.10
C PRO A 43 4.66 -5.20 0.55
N ARG A 44 3.86 -6.10 -0.04
CA ARG A 44 2.62 -6.59 0.54
C ARG A 44 2.90 -7.45 1.79
N LEU A 45 3.94 -8.29 1.79
CA LEU A 45 4.34 -9.07 2.96
C LEU A 45 4.82 -8.15 4.10
N LEU A 46 5.62 -7.13 3.77
CA LEU A 46 6.05 -6.13 4.76
C LEU A 46 4.84 -5.44 5.41
N ARG A 47 3.87 -5.00 4.60
CA ARG A 47 2.61 -4.44 5.13
C ARG A 47 1.83 -5.43 6.00
N PHE A 48 1.85 -6.72 5.66
CA PHE A 48 1.20 -7.74 6.50
C PHE A 48 1.86 -7.82 7.88
N LEU A 49 3.19 -7.76 7.94
CA LEU A 49 3.94 -7.79 9.20
C LEU A 49 3.65 -6.55 10.05
N ASP A 50 3.60 -5.37 9.42
CA ASP A 50 3.30 -4.10 10.07
C ASP A 50 1.83 -3.95 10.51
N ALA A 51 0.90 -4.70 9.89
CA ALA A 51 -0.51 -4.64 10.22
C ALA A 51 -0.76 -5.11 11.65
N ASN A 52 -1.36 -4.22 12.45
CA ASN A 52 -1.72 -4.50 13.85
C ASN A 52 -3.08 -5.18 13.98
N ARG A 53 -3.96 -5.04 12.98
CA ARG A 53 -5.30 -5.61 12.96
C ARG A 53 -5.32 -6.90 12.16
N MET A 54 -6.00 -7.92 12.68
CA MET A 54 -6.16 -9.18 11.96
C MET A 54 -6.99 -9.01 10.68
N GLU A 55 -7.90 -8.04 10.62
CA GLU A 55 -8.71 -7.73 9.44
C GLU A 55 -7.80 -7.26 8.29
N GLU A 56 -6.89 -6.34 8.61
CA GLU A 56 -5.94 -5.77 7.66
C GLU A 56 -4.94 -6.84 7.17
N LYS A 57 -4.48 -7.71 8.08
CA LYS A 57 -3.68 -8.90 7.71
C LYS A 57 -4.44 -9.80 6.72
N MET A 58 -5.75 -10.00 6.90
CA MET A 58 -6.57 -10.82 6.00
C MET A 58 -6.75 -10.17 4.62
N GLU A 59 -7.02 -8.86 4.56
CA GLU A 59 -7.12 -8.12 3.30
C GLU A 59 -5.82 -8.16 2.51
N ILE A 60 -4.68 -7.99 3.19
CA ILE A 60 -3.36 -8.06 2.57
C ILE A 60 -3.08 -9.47 2.06
N LEU A 61 -3.38 -10.50 2.85
CA LEU A 61 -3.21 -11.90 2.44
C LEU A 61 -4.06 -12.22 1.20
N ASP A 62 -5.33 -11.81 1.19
CA ASP A 62 -6.21 -11.99 0.02
C ASP A 62 -5.68 -11.22 -1.21
N SER A 63 -5.04 -10.06 -1.03
CA SER A 63 -4.44 -9.28 -2.12
C SER A 63 -3.17 -9.92 -2.73
N MET A 64 -2.52 -10.84 -2.02
CA MET A 64 -1.31 -11.52 -2.48
C MET A 64 -1.50 -13.03 -2.69
N GLN A 65 -2.70 -13.58 -2.43
CA GLN A 65 -2.97 -15.02 -2.51
C GLN A 65 -2.57 -15.66 -3.86
N GLY A 66 -2.56 -14.88 -4.96
CA GLY A 66 -2.15 -15.36 -6.28
C GLY A 66 -0.63 -15.49 -6.50
N ASP A 67 0.18 -14.76 -5.73
CA ASP A 67 1.64 -14.69 -5.91
C ASP A 67 2.41 -15.14 -4.66
N VAL A 68 1.72 -15.55 -3.61
CA VAL A 68 2.35 -15.85 -2.33
C VAL A 68 3.20 -17.13 -2.43
N THR A 69 4.45 -17.03 -2.01
CA THR A 69 5.40 -18.15 -1.99
C THR A 69 5.39 -18.86 -0.64
N ASP A 70 5.91 -20.08 -0.61
CA ASP A 70 6.01 -20.84 0.66
C ASP A 70 6.82 -20.09 1.72
N GLU A 71 7.90 -19.40 1.31
CA GLU A 71 8.71 -18.56 2.20
C GLU A 71 7.90 -17.40 2.79
N MET A 72 7.06 -16.75 1.98
CA MET A 72 6.17 -15.68 2.49
C MET A 72 5.18 -16.24 3.51
N ILE A 73 4.65 -17.43 3.28
CA ILE A 73 3.74 -18.10 4.22
C ILE A 73 4.47 -18.44 5.53
N ASP A 74 5.69 -18.97 5.47
CA ASP A 74 6.52 -19.25 6.65
C ASP A 74 6.76 -17.99 7.48
N ILE A 75 7.13 -16.88 6.84
CA ILE A 75 7.37 -15.60 7.52
C ILE A 75 6.08 -15.11 8.19
N MET A 76 4.94 -15.17 7.50
CA MET A 76 3.64 -14.78 8.07
C MET A 76 3.21 -15.70 9.23
N ALA A 77 3.46 -17.01 9.11
CA ALA A 77 3.16 -17.99 10.13
C ALA A 77 3.95 -17.72 11.41
N ILE A 78 5.26 -17.46 11.28
CA ILE A 78 6.13 -17.04 12.39
C ILE A 78 5.61 -15.75 13.01
N SER A 79 5.26 -14.73 12.22
CA SER A 79 4.71 -13.47 12.73
C SER A 79 3.39 -13.64 13.48
N LEU A 80 2.60 -14.66 13.13
CA LEU A 80 1.36 -14.98 13.81
C LEU A 80 1.55 -15.96 14.96
N ASP A 81 2.77 -16.40 15.30
CA ASP A 81 3.02 -17.46 16.28
C ASP A 81 2.19 -18.74 15.96
N THR A 82 2.13 -19.10 14.68
CA THR A 82 1.41 -20.30 14.22
C THR A 82 2.33 -21.17 13.39
N GLU A 83 2.21 -22.48 13.53
CA GLU A 83 2.94 -23.45 12.71
C GLU A 83 2.03 -23.94 11.59
N ILE A 84 2.37 -23.60 10.34
CA ILE A 84 1.65 -24.07 9.16
C ILE A 84 2.42 -25.26 8.56
N VAL A 85 2.03 -26.47 8.94
CA VAL A 85 2.68 -27.74 8.52
C VAL A 85 2.03 -28.37 7.28
N SER A 86 0.99 -27.74 6.72
CA SER A 86 0.27 -28.29 5.55
C SER A 86 1.10 -28.27 4.28
N GLY A 87 0.79 -29.17 3.33
CA GLY A 87 1.62 -29.49 2.16
C GLY A 87 1.66 -28.39 1.10
N GLU A 88 0.89 -28.55 0.02
CA GLU A 88 0.93 -27.64 -1.12
C GLU A 88 0.60 -26.18 -0.73
N ALA A 89 1.19 -25.20 -1.43
CA ALA A 89 1.03 -23.77 -1.14
C ALA A 89 -0.44 -23.35 -0.92
N SER A 90 -1.37 -23.90 -1.71
CA SER A 90 -2.81 -23.62 -1.55
C SER A 90 -3.38 -24.04 -0.19
N GLU A 91 -2.97 -25.19 0.35
CA GLU A 91 -3.43 -25.66 1.66
C GLU A 91 -2.83 -24.80 2.77
N ARG A 92 -1.56 -24.41 2.61
CA ARG A 92 -0.85 -23.55 3.55
C ARG A 92 -1.48 -22.18 3.66
N ILE A 93 -1.86 -21.59 2.53
CA ILE A 93 -2.60 -20.31 2.49
C ILE A 93 -3.96 -20.47 3.17
N ALA A 94 -4.69 -21.55 2.88
CA ALA A 94 -5.98 -21.81 3.50
C ALA A 94 -5.86 -21.93 5.02
N ALA A 95 -4.87 -22.68 5.52
CA ALA A 95 -4.59 -22.81 6.95
C ALA A 95 -4.27 -21.45 7.59
N LEU A 96 -3.45 -20.62 6.93
CA LEU A 96 -3.13 -19.28 7.41
C LEU A 96 -4.38 -18.39 7.48
N ARG A 97 -5.27 -18.45 6.47
CA ARG A 97 -6.55 -17.73 6.46
C ARG A 97 -7.46 -18.17 7.60
N GLU A 98 -7.56 -19.46 7.87
CA GLU A 98 -8.36 -19.98 8.99
C GLU A 98 -7.82 -19.52 10.34
N THR A 99 -6.49 -19.49 10.53
CA THR A 99 -5.87 -18.96 11.74
C THR A 99 -6.23 -17.50 11.97
N ILE A 100 -6.15 -16.66 10.94
CA ILE A 100 -6.49 -15.23 11.03
C ILE A 100 -8.00 -15.06 11.31
N GLN A 101 -8.87 -15.79 10.61
CA GLN A 101 -10.32 -15.77 10.84
C GLN A 101 -10.71 -16.20 12.26
N MET A 102 -10.05 -17.22 12.79
CA MET A 102 -10.27 -17.67 14.17
C MET A 102 -9.94 -16.54 15.14
N ARG A 103 -8.77 -15.90 14.99
CA ARG A 103 -8.37 -14.77 15.84
C ARG A 103 -9.34 -13.60 15.74
N LEU A 104 -9.78 -13.25 14.54
CA LEU A 104 -10.80 -12.22 14.31
C LEU A 104 -12.08 -12.47 15.11
N ARG A 105 -12.57 -13.71 15.11
CA ARG A 105 -13.78 -14.09 15.85
C ARG A 105 -13.61 -13.96 17.36
N PHE A 106 -12.42 -14.29 17.89
CA PHE A 106 -12.13 -14.20 19.31
C PHE A 106 -11.79 -12.77 19.77
N GLU A 107 -11.07 -11.98 18.98
CA GLU A 107 -10.73 -10.59 19.30
C GLU A 107 -11.94 -9.66 19.20
N SER A 108 -12.81 -9.84 18.19
CA SER A 108 -14.09 -9.11 18.10
C SER A 108 -15.05 -9.43 19.25
N SER A 109 -14.92 -10.60 19.88
CA SER A 109 -15.74 -10.99 21.03
C SER A 109 -15.20 -10.45 22.35
N ARG A 110 -13.90 -10.12 22.46
CA ARG A 110 -13.27 -9.65 23.71
C ARG A 110 -13.51 -8.17 24.01
N LEU A 111 -13.91 -7.35 23.03
CA LEU A 111 -14.12 -5.90 23.22
C LEU A 111 -15.59 -5.52 23.53
N ARG A 112 -16.38 -6.45 24.07
CA ARG A 112 -17.80 -6.24 24.42
C ARG A 112 -18.11 -6.36 25.92
N GLU A 113 -17.12 -6.17 26.79
CA GLU A 113 -17.33 -6.04 28.25
C GLU A 113 -16.69 -4.74 28.79
#